data_AF-A0A2D0ITB1-F1
#
_entry.id   AF-A0A2D0ITB1-F1
#
_cell.length_a   1.000
_cell.length_b   1.000
_cell.length_c   1.000
_cell.angle_alpha   90.00
_cell.angle_beta   90.00
_cell.angle_gamma   90.00
#
_symmetry.space_group_name_H-M   'P 1'
#
loop_
_entity.id
_entity.type
_entity.pdbx_description
1 polymer ?
#
loop_
_entity_poly.entity_id
_entity_poly.type
_entity_poly.pdbx_seq_one_letter_code
_entity_poly.pdbx_strand_id
1 'polypeptide(L)'
;MPIGTTANTLMAGNDARVVHMYSSYMNEHTSLAVNKNASLTDLAGSEGRQLPVGMSIHADGKFWDIFDVEFTRIITGIEPENRPPLARELLQYMKMDELYFHGDFNIMKLTAKKSVDKLDSYIFSIPNQRVQTGCFMSFVVYHKVIGSANWRWCNNSIKGKWNQHTSHLYTNNFPGKYSHIDFWVGIEGIKVEDELYIALPQIVTGKWNPNNLCPQLFNIGSGLGS
;
A
#
# COMPACT_ATOMS: atom_id res chain seq x y z
N MET A 1 43.36 4.30 39.28
CA MET A 1 43.63 3.92 37.87
C MET A 1 42.68 4.71 36.98
N PRO A 2 43.15 5.39 35.92
CA PRO A 2 42.29 6.20 35.08
C PRO A 2 41.42 5.30 34.19
N ILE A 3 40.12 5.57 34.14
CA ILE A 3 39.18 4.97 33.20
C ILE A 3 39.47 5.61 31.84
N GLY A 4 40.09 4.83 30.95
CA GLY A 4 40.41 5.24 29.60
C GLY A 4 39.14 5.50 28.79
N THR A 5 39.02 6.73 28.27
CA THR A 5 38.05 7.15 27.27
C THR A 5 38.27 6.35 25.98
N THR A 6 37.52 5.26 25.79
CA THR A 6 37.32 4.68 24.46
C THR A 6 36.17 5.44 23.81
N ALA A 7 36.51 6.43 22.99
CA ALA A 7 35.56 7.10 22.12
C ALA A 7 34.83 6.04 21.26
N ASN A 8 33.50 6.09 21.26
CA ASN A 8 32.62 5.25 20.46
C ASN A 8 32.95 5.36 18.96
N THR A 9 33.80 4.46 18.45
CA THR A 9 34.13 4.33 17.03
C THR A 9 32.94 3.90 16.16
N LEU A 10 31.81 3.50 16.77
CA LEU A 10 30.55 3.21 16.08
C LEU A 10 29.89 4.45 15.45
N MET A 11 30.13 5.66 15.97
CA MET A 11 29.46 6.89 15.51
C MET A 11 30.16 7.57 14.33
N ALA A 12 31.35 7.10 13.93
CA ALA A 12 32.16 7.72 12.88
C ALA A 12 31.98 7.10 11.49
N GLY A 13 31.16 6.04 11.34
CA GLY A 13 30.89 5.40 10.05
C GLY A 13 32.08 4.67 9.41
N ASN A 14 33.24 4.62 10.07
CA ASN A 14 34.49 4.06 9.55
C ASN A 14 34.76 2.62 10.02
N ASP A 15 33.78 1.95 10.62
CA ASP A 15 33.91 0.55 11.02
C ASP A 15 33.73 -0.37 9.81
N ALA A 16 34.75 -1.18 9.49
CA ALA A 16 34.73 -2.09 8.35
C ALA A 16 33.54 -3.08 8.37
N ARG A 17 32.94 -3.34 9.54
CA ARG A 17 31.70 -4.14 9.68
C ARG A 17 30.45 -3.40 9.20
N VAL A 18 30.45 -2.07 9.25
CA VAL A 18 29.38 -1.20 8.74
C VAL A 18 29.58 -0.90 7.25
N VAL A 19 30.82 -0.81 6.79
CA VAL A 19 31.16 -0.57 5.37
C VAL A 19 30.86 -1.78 4.47
N HIS A 20 30.78 -2.99 5.04
CA HIS A 20 30.41 -4.22 4.33
C HIS A 20 28.97 -4.68 4.58
N MET A 21 28.00 -3.76 4.62
CA MET A 21 26.61 -4.16 4.42
C MET A 21 26.44 -4.56 2.95
N TYR A 22 26.75 -5.82 2.65
CA TYR A 22 26.57 -6.44 1.34
C TYR A 22 25.15 -6.18 0.85
N SER A 23 25.01 -5.37 -0.20
CA SER A 23 23.73 -5.03 -0.83
C SER A 23 22.96 -6.25 -1.37
N SER A 24 23.60 -7.42 -1.39
CA SER A 24 23.03 -8.70 -1.83
C SER A 24 22.13 -9.39 -0.79
N TYR A 25 22.18 -9.03 0.50
CA TYR A 25 21.40 -9.71 1.56
C TYR A 25 20.26 -8.87 2.16
N MET A 26 20.01 -7.66 1.63
CA MET A 26 18.87 -6.81 2.08
C MET A 26 17.49 -7.41 1.78
N ASN A 27 17.44 -8.52 1.03
CA ASN A 27 16.24 -9.28 0.70
C ASN A 27 15.91 -10.37 1.74
N GLU A 28 16.72 -10.55 2.80
CA GLU A 28 16.65 -11.71 3.72
C GLU A 28 16.01 -11.42 5.09
N HIS A 29 15.28 -10.31 5.22
CA HIS A 29 14.55 -10.04 6.46
C HIS A 29 13.11 -10.54 6.39
N THR A 30 12.66 -11.19 7.45
CA THR A 30 11.25 -11.59 7.63
C THR A 30 10.35 -10.37 7.46
N SER A 31 9.45 -10.45 6.47
CA SER A 31 8.60 -9.34 6.06
C SER A 31 7.22 -9.51 6.71
N LEU A 32 6.85 -8.59 7.60
CA LEU A 32 5.53 -8.50 8.20
C LEU A 32 4.81 -7.27 7.63
N ALA A 33 3.52 -7.38 7.34
CA ALA A 33 2.68 -6.21 7.11
C ALA A 33 2.33 -5.58 8.47
N VAL A 34 2.54 -4.27 8.61
CA VAL A 34 2.28 -3.53 9.86
C VAL A 34 1.06 -2.59 9.77
N ASN A 35 0.23 -2.72 8.73
CA ASN A 35 -0.91 -1.86 8.50
C ASN A 35 -2.23 -2.57 8.83
N LYS A 36 -2.87 -2.19 9.95
CA LYS A 36 -3.99 -2.87 10.63
C LYS A 36 -5.08 -3.50 9.76
N ASN A 37 -5.38 -2.95 8.58
CA ASN A 37 -6.44 -3.42 7.69
C ASN A 37 -5.95 -3.52 6.23
N ALA A 38 -4.81 -4.17 6.02
CA ALA A 38 -4.23 -4.40 4.68
C ALA A 38 -5.18 -5.14 3.73
N SER A 39 -6.00 -6.05 4.28
CA SER A 39 -6.98 -6.82 3.51
C SER A 39 -8.20 -5.99 3.10
N LEU A 40 -8.38 -4.78 3.64
CA LEU A 40 -9.54 -3.90 3.40
C LEU A 40 -10.87 -4.58 3.74
N THR A 41 -10.88 -5.52 4.69
CA THR A 41 -12.04 -6.35 5.04
C THR A 41 -12.86 -5.80 6.20
N ASP A 42 -12.21 -5.11 7.15
CA ASP A 42 -12.91 -4.41 8.22
C ASP A 42 -13.46 -3.10 7.66
N LEU A 43 -14.77 -3.01 7.43
CA LEU A 43 -15.43 -1.83 6.88
C LEU A 43 -16.18 -1.07 7.99
N ALA A 44 -16.14 0.26 7.93
CA ALA A 44 -16.93 1.16 8.77
C ALA A 44 -17.76 2.10 7.91
N GLY A 45 -18.90 2.56 8.46
CA GLY A 45 -19.85 3.43 7.77
C GLY A 45 -21.19 2.73 7.49
N SER A 46 -22.04 3.41 6.74
CA SER A 46 -23.34 2.89 6.29
C SER A 46 -23.26 2.41 4.85
N GLU A 47 -24.20 1.57 4.43
CA GLU A 47 -24.33 1.13 3.03
C GLU A 47 -24.24 2.32 2.04
N GLY A 48 -23.49 2.13 0.95
CA GLY A 48 -23.18 3.18 -0.03
C GLY A 48 -22.15 4.23 0.41
N ARG A 49 -21.72 4.23 1.69
CA ARG A 49 -20.69 5.10 2.25
C ARG A 49 -19.82 4.35 3.25
N GLN A 50 -19.26 3.23 2.81
CA GLN A 50 -18.35 2.40 3.60
C GLN A 50 -16.91 2.65 3.22
N LEU A 51 -16.01 2.60 4.21
CA LEU A 51 -14.57 2.65 4.01
C LEU A 51 -13.88 1.62 4.91
N PRO A 52 -12.69 1.14 4.54
CA PRO A 52 -11.88 0.32 5.42
C PRO A 52 -11.57 1.07 6.72
N VAL A 53 -11.71 0.40 7.86
CA VAL A 53 -11.39 0.96 9.19
C VAL A 53 -9.97 1.53 9.18
N GLY A 54 -9.84 2.79 9.58
CA GLY A 54 -8.59 3.53 9.63
C GLY A 54 -8.21 4.28 8.34
N MET A 55 -8.96 4.08 7.25
CA MET A 55 -8.83 4.89 6.04
C MET A 55 -9.39 6.29 6.29
N SER A 56 -8.66 7.33 5.88
CA SER A 56 -9.16 8.72 5.94
C SER A 56 -9.47 9.23 4.53
N ILE A 57 -10.43 10.14 4.44
CA ILE A 57 -10.81 10.83 3.20
C ILE A 57 -10.73 12.34 3.41
N HIS A 58 -10.39 13.08 2.36
CA HIS A 58 -10.43 14.53 2.39
C HIS A 58 -11.03 15.06 1.08
N ALA A 59 -10.30 15.01 -0.04
CA ALA A 59 -10.75 15.48 -1.36
C ALA A 59 -11.45 16.85 -1.29
N ASP A 60 -10.84 17.80 -0.57
CA ASP A 60 -11.38 19.13 -0.28
C ASP A 60 -12.80 19.12 0.33
N GLY A 61 -13.10 18.07 1.11
CA GLY A 61 -14.40 17.83 1.75
C GLY A 61 -15.46 17.21 0.84
N LYS A 62 -15.12 16.86 -0.40
CA LYS A 62 -16.07 16.47 -1.47
C LYS A 62 -15.95 15.01 -1.90
N PHE A 63 -15.27 14.18 -1.13
CA PHE A 63 -14.97 12.79 -1.51
C PHE A 63 -16.22 12.04 -2.01
N TRP A 64 -17.31 12.04 -1.24
CA TRP A 64 -18.54 11.32 -1.61
C TRP A 64 -19.32 11.95 -2.76
N ASP A 65 -19.08 13.23 -3.08
CA ASP A 65 -19.69 13.90 -4.23
C ASP A 65 -18.95 13.55 -5.52
N ILE A 66 -17.65 13.26 -5.41
CA ILE A 66 -16.77 12.98 -6.54
C ILE A 66 -16.74 11.48 -6.84
N PHE A 67 -16.76 10.61 -5.82
CA PHE A 67 -16.55 9.18 -5.99
C PHE A 67 -17.71 8.32 -5.49
N ASP A 68 -17.96 7.24 -6.22
CA ASP A 68 -18.58 6.03 -5.68
C ASP A 68 -17.50 5.04 -5.23
N VAL A 69 -17.80 4.30 -4.17
CA VAL A 69 -16.89 3.32 -3.58
C VAL A 69 -17.56 1.96 -3.59
N GLU A 70 -16.89 0.97 -4.19
CA GLU A 70 -17.36 -0.41 -4.24
C GLU A 70 -16.27 -1.35 -3.72
N PHE A 71 -16.67 -2.45 -3.08
CA PHE A 71 -15.76 -3.49 -2.61
C PHE A 71 -16.09 -4.82 -3.28
N THR A 72 -15.12 -5.40 -3.97
CA THR A 72 -15.21 -6.78 -4.46
C THR A 72 -14.48 -7.68 -3.49
N ARG A 73 -15.23 -8.54 -2.78
CA ARG A 73 -14.65 -9.51 -1.85
C ARG A 73 -14.02 -10.68 -2.60
N ILE A 74 -12.81 -11.03 -2.19
CA ILE A 74 -12.03 -12.16 -2.68
C ILE A 74 -11.94 -13.17 -1.54
N ILE A 75 -12.48 -14.36 -1.79
CA ILE A 75 -12.63 -15.41 -0.79
C ILE A 75 -11.79 -16.62 -1.21
N THR A 76 -10.99 -17.13 -0.28
CA THR A 76 -10.20 -18.34 -0.50
C THR A 76 -11.08 -19.60 -0.51
N GLY A 77 -10.70 -20.64 -1.25
CA GLY A 77 -11.49 -21.87 -1.38
C GLY A 77 -12.65 -21.81 -2.38
N ILE A 78 -12.83 -20.68 -3.09
CA ILE A 78 -13.74 -20.61 -4.25
C ILE A 78 -12.99 -21.06 -5.50
N GLU A 79 -13.57 -21.97 -6.27
CA GLU A 79 -13.02 -22.42 -7.56
C GLU A 79 -12.74 -21.25 -8.51
N PRO A 80 -11.59 -21.23 -9.21
CA PRO A 80 -11.20 -20.11 -10.06
C PRO A 80 -12.28 -19.63 -11.04
N GLU A 81 -13.03 -20.53 -11.68
CA GLU A 81 -14.10 -20.22 -12.62
C GLU A 81 -15.30 -19.50 -12.01
N ASN A 82 -15.51 -19.63 -10.69
CA ASN A 82 -16.62 -19.02 -9.97
C ASN A 82 -16.27 -17.66 -9.35
N ARG A 83 -15.02 -17.22 -9.49
CA ARG A 83 -14.55 -15.93 -8.96
C ARG A 83 -14.99 -14.78 -9.86
N PRO A 84 -15.24 -13.58 -9.29
CA PRO A 84 -15.45 -12.38 -10.08
C PRO A 84 -14.30 -12.16 -11.09
N PRO A 85 -14.58 -11.74 -12.34
CA PRO A 85 -13.53 -11.57 -13.36
C PRO A 85 -12.37 -10.67 -12.93
N LEU A 86 -12.68 -9.57 -12.23
CA LEU A 86 -11.69 -8.64 -11.70
C LEU A 86 -10.77 -9.31 -10.64
N ALA A 87 -11.33 -10.18 -9.80
CA ALA A 87 -10.59 -10.93 -8.80
C ALA A 87 -9.66 -11.95 -9.47
N ARG A 88 -10.14 -12.67 -10.49
CA ARG A 88 -9.31 -13.58 -11.29
C ARG A 88 -8.14 -12.86 -11.95
N GLU A 89 -8.39 -11.70 -12.56
CA GLU A 89 -7.36 -10.90 -13.21
C GLU A 89 -6.23 -10.52 -12.22
N LEU A 90 -6.59 -10.09 -11.00
CA LEU A 90 -5.63 -9.77 -9.95
C LEU A 90 -4.87 -11.02 -9.48
N LEU A 91 -5.57 -12.11 -9.16
CA LEU A 91 -4.96 -13.33 -8.67
C LEU A 91 -4.03 -13.96 -9.71
N GLN A 92 -4.37 -13.90 -10.99
CA GLN A 92 -3.50 -14.35 -12.08
C GLN A 92 -2.24 -13.49 -12.18
N TYR A 93 -2.39 -12.15 -12.07
CA TYR A 93 -1.24 -11.24 -12.00
C TYR A 93 -0.33 -11.57 -10.80
N MET A 94 -0.92 -11.89 -9.64
CA MET A 94 -0.21 -12.29 -8.43
C MET A 94 0.38 -13.71 -8.49
N LYS A 95 0.04 -14.50 -9.53
CA LYS A 95 0.35 -15.94 -9.63
C LYS A 95 -0.23 -16.76 -8.47
N MET A 96 -1.46 -16.42 -8.08
CA MET A 96 -2.21 -17.00 -6.97
C MET A 96 -3.65 -17.37 -7.38
N ASP A 97 -3.96 -17.49 -8.67
CA ASP A 97 -5.29 -17.93 -9.16
C ASP A 97 -5.49 -19.45 -9.03
N GLU A 98 -5.20 -19.96 -7.84
CA GLU A 98 -5.40 -21.36 -7.43
C GLU A 98 -6.49 -21.42 -6.38
N LEU A 99 -7.05 -22.60 -6.11
CA LEU A 99 -8.17 -22.80 -5.18
C LEU A 99 -7.93 -22.19 -3.79
N TYR A 100 -6.71 -22.30 -3.26
CA TYR A 100 -6.37 -21.84 -1.91
C TYR A 100 -5.27 -20.78 -1.93
N PHE A 101 -5.56 -19.63 -1.30
CA PHE A 101 -4.58 -18.59 -0.97
C PHE A 101 -4.79 -18.09 0.47
N HIS A 102 -3.79 -17.36 0.98
CA HIS A 102 -3.75 -16.96 2.39
C HIS A 102 -4.71 -15.82 2.73
N GLY A 103 -5.95 -16.18 3.08
CA GLY A 103 -6.93 -15.28 3.69
C GLY A 103 -7.78 -14.50 2.69
N ASP A 104 -8.92 -14.04 3.17
CA ASP A 104 -9.81 -13.19 2.39
C ASP A 104 -9.29 -11.75 2.33
N PHE A 105 -9.62 -11.04 1.25
CA PHE A 105 -9.37 -9.61 1.13
C PHE A 105 -10.39 -8.94 0.20
N ASN A 106 -10.44 -7.62 0.20
CA ASN A 106 -11.26 -6.84 -0.74
C ASN A 106 -10.38 -6.12 -1.75
N ILE A 107 -10.88 -6.03 -2.99
CA ILE A 107 -10.51 -4.96 -3.92
C ILE A 107 -11.43 -3.78 -3.63
N MET A 108 -10.85 -2.61 -3.35
CA MET A 108 -11.59 -1.36 -3.32
C MET A 108 -11.55 -0.72 -4.70
N LYS A 109 -12.71 -0.34 -5.22
CA LYS A 109 -12.89 0.43 -6.46
C LYS A 109 -13.39 1.82 -6.10
N LEU A 110 -12.76 2.85 -6.66
CA LEU A 110 -13.27 4.20 -6.73
C LEU A 110 -13.69 4.50 -8.17
N THR A 111 -14.91 4.98 -8.37
CA THR A 111 -15.42 5.44 -9.67
C THR A 111 -15.70 6.93 -9.58
N ALA A 112 -15.09 7.73 -10.44
CA ALA A 112 -15.33 9.16 -10.46
C ALA A 112 -16.69 9.50 -11.13
N LYS A 113 -17.62 10.02 -10.35
CA LYS A 113 -18.92 10.55 -10.81
C LYS A 113 -18.82 11.94 -11.44
N LYS A 114 -17.76 12.68 -11.09
CA LYS A 114 -17.61 14.08 -11.44
C LYS A 114 -16.18 14.40 -11.84
N SER A 115 -16.02 15.16 -12.92
CA SER A 115 -14.71 15.71 -13.30
C SER A 115 -14.28 16.82 -12.33
N VAL A 116 -13.01 16.79 -11.96
CA VAL A 116 -12.37 17.81 -11.12
C VAL A 116 -10.98 18.10 -11.68
N ASP A 117 -10.75 19.32 -12.12
CA ASP A 117 -9.47 19.71 -12.74
C ASP A 117 -8.29 19.65 -11.76
N LYS A 118 -8.53 19.99 -10.50
CA LYS A 118 -7.52 19.97 -9.44
C LYS A 118 -8.16 19.77 -8.07
N LEU A 119 -7.51 18.96 -7.24
CA LEU A 119 -7.75 18.89 -5.80
C LEU A 119 -6.49 19.39 -5.10
N ASP A 120 -6.64 20.25 -4.09
CA ASP A 120 -5.50 20.82 -3.35
C ASP A 120 -5.02 19.90 -2.23
N SER A 121 -5.71 18.78 -2.03
CA SER A 121 -5.47 17.84 -0.96
C SER A 121 -5.49 16.40 -1.43
N TYR A 122 -5.10 15.49 -0.53
CA TYR A 122 -5.22 14.07 -0.78
C TYR A 122 -6.69 13.66 -0.89
N ILE A 123 -6.94 12.59 -1.64
CA ILE A 123 -8.28 12.05 -1.85
C ILE A 123 -8.61 11.10 -0.71
N PHE A 124 -7.74 10.11 -0.49
CA PHE A 124 -7.81 9.19 0.64
C PHE A 124 -6.41 8.73 1.07
N SER A 125 -6.32 8.16 2.26
CA SER A 125 -5.07 7.65 2.83
C SER A 125 -5.30 6.27 3.44
N ILE A 126 -4.32 5.37 3.32
CA ILE A 126 -4.46 4.01 3.87
C ILE A 126 -4.45 4.03 5.40
N PRO A 127 -4.97 2.99 6.07
CA PRO A 127 -4.78 2.80 7.50
C PRO A 127 -3.29 2.84 7.89
N ASN A 128 -2.97 3.58 8.96
CA ASN A 128 -1.60 3.86 9.41
C ASN A 128 -0.73 4.60 8.36
N GLN A 129 -1.30 5.58 7.64
CA GLN A 129 -0.62 6.30 6.54
C GLN A 129 0.71 6.98 6.90
N ARG A 130 0.96 7.29 8.18
CA ARG A 130 2.18 7.99 8.63
C ARG A 130 3.28 6.97 8.92
N VAL A 131 3.99 6.58 7.89
CA VAL A 131 5.06 5.59 8.00
C VAL A 131 6.36 6.30 8.36
N GLN A 132 6.89 6.02 9.55
CA GLN A 132 8.19 6.56 9.94
C GLN A 132 9.23 6.12 8.91
N THR A 133 9.91 7.10 8.31
CA THR A 133 10.98 6.83 7.36
C THR A 133 12.20 6.50 8.19
N GLY A 134 12.37 5.21 8.50
CA GLY A 134 13.57 4.67 9.12
C GLY A 134 14.50 4.10 8.06
N CYS A 135 15.47 3.30 8.50
CA CYS A 135 16.46 2.74 7.57
C CYS A 135 15.87 1.69 6.61
N PHE A 136 14.73 1.05 6.88
CA PHE A 136 14.19 0.02 5.98
C PHE A 136 12.66 -0.16 6.07
N MET A 137 11.88 0.66 5.37
CA MET A 137 10.43 0.42 5.19
C MET A 137 10.07 0.42 3.71
N SER A 138 9.10 -0.40 3.32
CA SER A 138 8.55 -0.45 1.97
C SER A 138 7.03 -0.32 2.00
N PHE A 139 6.49 0.47 1.08
CA PHE A 139 5.06 0.44 0.77
C PHE A 139 4.84 -0.37 -0.50
N VAL A 140 3.89 -1.29 -0.46
CA VAL A 140 3.47 -2.09 -1.63
C VAL A 140 1.96 -1.99 -1.78
N VAL A 141 1.47 -1.89 -3.00
CA VAL A 141 0.03 -1.94 -3.30
C VAL A 141 -0.18 -2.54 -4.68
N TYR A 142 -1.21 -3.37 -4.82
CA TYR A 142 -1.73 -3.77 -6.11
C TYR A 142 -2.75 -2.75 -6.57
N HIS A 143 -2.61 -2.26 -7.79
CA HIS A 143 -3.49 -1.25 -8.34
C HIS A 143 -3.83 -1.52 -9.80
N LYS A 144 -4.98 -1.02 -10.24
CA LYS A 144 -5.36 -0.91 -11.65
C LYS A 144 -6.01 0.45 -11.84
N VAL A 145 -5.55 1.20 -12.83
CA VAL A 145 -6.05 2.55 -13.13
C VAL A 145 -6.72 2.52 -14.48
N ILE A 146 -7.98 2.94 -14.56
CA ILE A 146 -8.73 3.10 -15.81
C ILE A 146 -8.98 4.59 -16.03
N GLY A 147 -8.83 5.03 -17.27
CA GLY A 147 -8.98 6.44 -17.64
C GLY A 147 -7.69 7.24 -17.51
N SER A 148 -7.82 8.55 -17.36
CA SER A 148 -6.71 9.51 -17.52
C SER A 148 -6.06 9.99 -16.22
N ALA A 149 -6.74 9.87 -15.08
CA ALA A 149 -6.21 10.30 -13.78
C ALA A 149 -4.87 9.64 -13.43
N ASN A 150 -3.92 10.44 -12.95
CA ASN A 150 -2.61 9.99 -12.49
C ASN A 150 -2.52 9.95 -10.97
N TRP A 151 -2.57 8.75 -10.40
CA TRP A 151 -2.61 8.53 -8.96
C TRP A 151 -1.21 8.39 -8.37
N ARG A 152 -0.90 9.14 -7.32
CA ARG A 152 0.30 8.85 -6.51
C ARG A 152 0.19 7.45 -5.92
N TRP A 153 1.35 6.81 -5.77
CA TRP A 153 1.49 5.43 -5.31
C TRP A 153 0.94 4.38 -6.29
N CYS A 154 0.72 4.77 -7.55
CA CYS A 154 0.42 3.88 -8.66
C CYS A 154 1.47 4.06 -9.76
N ASN A 155 1.73 3.01 -10.53
CA ASN A 155 2.45 3.13 -11.80
C ASN A 155 1.50 3.61 -12.90
N ASN A 156 1.46 4.93 -13.11
CA ASN A 156 0.55 5.54 -14.08
C ASN A 156 0.92 5.30 -15.55
N SER A 157 2.10 4.72 -15.85
CA SER A 157 2.43 4.31 -17.21
C SER A 157 1.71 3.03 -17.63
N ILE A 158 1.15 2.27 -16.67
CA ILE A 158 0.39 1.05 -16.91
C ILE A 158 -1.08 1.32 -16.54
N LYS A 159 -1.90 1.54 -17.57
CA LYS A 159 -3.36 1.73 -17.43
C LYS A 159 -4.11 0.48 -17.91
N GLY A 160 -5.31 0.27 -17.39
CA GLY A 160 -6.24 -0.79 -17.80
C GLY A 160 -5.86 -2.21 -17.36
N LYS A 161 -4.77 -2.39 -16.62
CA LYS A 161 -4.27 -3.69 -16.15
C LYS A 161 -3.81 -3.60 -14.71
N TRP A 162 -3.83 -4.73 -14.00
CA TRP A 162 -3.22 -4.83 -12.67
C TRP A 162 -1.71 -4.66 -12.72
N ASN A 163 -1.20 -3.94 -11.73
CA ASN A 163 0.22 -3.77 -11.49
C ASN A 163 0.51 -3.60 -10.00
N GLN A 164 1.69 -4.04 -9.57
CA GLN A 164 2.24 -3.73 -8.25
C GLN A 164 3.03 -2.42 -8.29
N HIS A 165 2.72 -1.51 -7.38
CA HIS A 165 3.59 -0.39 -7.05
C HIS A 165 4.38 -0.71 -5.78
N THR A 166 5.69 -0.49 -5.81
CA THR A 166 6.56 -0.62 -4.64
C THR A 166 7.37 0.66 -4.47
N SER A 167 7.34 1.22 -3.27
CA SER A 167 8.15 2.37 -2.88
C SER A 167 8.98 2.05 -1.65
N HIS A 168 10.27 2.36 -1.70
CA HIS A 168 11.12 2.31 -0.52
C HIS A 168 11.02 3.65 0.24
N LEU A 169 10.61 3.57 1.50
CA LEU A 169 10.38 4.71 2.38
C LEU A 169 11.59 4.87 3.29
N TYR A 170 12.52 5.73 2.87
CA TYR A 170 13.82 5.88 3.53
C TYR A 170 14.21 7.35 3.72
N THR A 171 14.89 7.64 4.83
CA THR A 171 15.56 8.92 5.05
C THR A 171 16.95 8.69 5.66
N ASN A 172 17.93 9.47 5.20
CA ASN A 172 19.33 9.24 5.57
C ASN A 172 19.71 9.66 6.99
N ASN A 173 19.00 10.57 7.69
CA ASN A 173 19.49 11.11 8.99
C ASN A 173 18.48 11.97 9.78
N PHE A 174 17.17 11.72 9.69
CA PHE A 174 16.16 12.55 10.38
C PHE A 174 15.24 11.69 11.26
N PRO A 175 15.63 11.43 12.53
CA PRO A 175 14.75 10.73 13.46
C PRO A 175 13.47 11.56 13.64
N GLY A 176 12.32 10.96 13.31
CA GLY A 176 11.00 11.62 13.34
C GLY A 176 10.43 12.01 11.98
N LYS A 177 11.19 11.91 10.88
CA LYS A 177 10.60 12.06 9.54
C LYS A 177 9.72 10.85 9.21
N TYR A 178 8.65 11.11 8.46
CA TYR A 178 7.72 10.09 8.01
C TYR A 178 7.22 10.42 6.60
N SER A 179 6.78 9.38 5.90
CA SER A 179 6.08 9.47 4.62
C SER A 179 4.60 9.31 4.88
N HIS A 180 3.79 10.20 4.31
CA HIS A 180 2.35 9.98 4.24
C HIS A 180 2.02 9.16 3.01
N ILE A 181 1.35 8.03 3.19
CA ILE A 181 0.80 7.22 2.10
C ILE A 181 -0.61 7.73 1.76
N ASP A 182 -0.61 8.89 1.14
CA ASP A 182 -1.80 9.61 0.71
C ASP A 182 -1.97 9.45 -0.81
N PHE A 183 -3.11 8.91 -1.22
CA PHE A 183 -3.50 8.83 -2.64
C PHE A 183 -4.09 10.17 -3.05
N TRP A 184 -3.53 10.75 -4.10
CA TRP A 184 -3.96 12.02 -4.67
C TRP A 184 -3.67 12.02 -6.17
N VAL A 185 -4.34 12.92 -6.89
CA VAL A 185 -4.15 13.14 -8.32
C VAL A 185 -3.63 14.55 -8.54
N GLY A 186 -2.68 14.69 -9.45
CA GLY A 186 -1.99 15.95 -9.75
C GLY A 186 -2.80 16.90 -10.62
N ILE A 187 -2.08 17.69 -11.42
CA ILE A 187 -2.62 18.73 -12.31
C ILE A 187 -3.50 18.19 -13.44
N GLU A 188 -3.41 16.89 -13.70
CA GLU A 188 -4.21 16.21 -14.74
C GLU A 188 -5.68 16.09 -14.34
N GLY A 189 -5.97 16.22 -13.05
CA GLY A 189 -7.31 16.10 -12.52
C GLY A 189 -7.91 14.71 -12.69
N ILE A 190 -9.21 14.64 -12.43
CA ILE A 190 -10.02 13.43 -12.51
C ILE A 190 -11.15 13.69 -13.50
N LYS A 191 -11.45 12.72 -14.33
CA LYS A 191 -12.59 12.77 -15.26
C LYS A 191 -13.69 11.82 -14.82
N VAL A 192 -14.92 12.12 -15.21
CA VAL A 192 -16.04 11.17 -15.05
C VAL A 192 -15.67 9.82 -15.67
N GLU A 193 -16.03 8.73 -14.99
CA GLU A 193 -15.68 7.34 -15.29
C GLU A 193 -14.19 6.98 -15.16
N ASP A 194 -13.32 7.87 -14.68
CA ASP A 194 -11.98 7.43 -14.24
C ASP A 194 -12.15 6.48 -13.04
N GLU A 195 -11.45 5.35 -13.07
CA GLU A 195 -11.54 4.34 -12.02
C GLU A 195 -10.16 4.04 -11.41
N LEU A 196 -10.14 3.90 -10.09
CA LEU A 196 -9.00 3.37 -9.36
C LEU A 196 -9.41 2.11 -8.62
N TYR A 197 -8.70 1.03 -8.88
CA TYR A 197 -8.77 -0.20 -8.09
C TYR A 197 -7.52 -0.30 -7.25
N ILE A 198 -7.67 -0.61 -5.97
CA ILE A 198 -6.56 -0.97 -5.09
C ILE A 198 -6.87 -2.26 -4.33
N ALA A 199 -5.83 -3.05 -4.09
CA ALA A 199 -5.88 -4.23 -3.25
C ALA A 199 -4.59 -4.36 -2.45
N LEU A 200 -4.71 -4.90 -1.24
CA LEU A 200 -3.59 -5.23 -0.37
C LEU A 200 -2.55 -4.09 -0.26
N PRO A 201 -2.94 -2.84 0.09
CA PRO A 201 -1.94 -1.86 0.50
C PRO A 201 -1.22 -2.43 1.72
N GLN A 202 0.10 -2.49 1.69
CA GLN A 202 0.92 -3.13 2.71
C GLN A 202 2.10 -2.23 3.07
N ILE A 203 2.36 -2.12 4.37
CA ILE A 203 3.61 -1.54 4.87
C ILE A 203 4.48 -2.69 5.32
N VAL A 204 5.60 -2.89 4.65
CA VAL A 204 6.53 -3.99 4.87
C VAL A 204 7.78 -3.48 5.57
N THR A 205 8.20 -4.16 6.64
CA THR A 205 9.51 -3.94 7.26
C THR A 205 10.60 -4.48 6.34
N GLY A 206 11.61 -3.68 6.01
CA GLY A 206 12.66 -4.04 5.06
C GLY A 206 12.55 -3.27 3.74
N LYS A 207 13.44 -3.62 2.80
CA LYS A 207 13.37 -3.16 1.41
C LYS A 207 12.76 -4.27 0.56
N TRP A 208 11.51 -4.09 0.12
CA TRP A 208 10.86 -5.03 -0.79
C TRP A 208 11.47 -4.94 -2.19
N ASN A 209 11.80 -6.09 -2.78
CA ASN A 209 12.28 -6.15 -4.16
C ASN A 209 11.10 -5.92 -5.13
N PRO A 210 11.08 -4.83 -5.92
CA PRO A 210 9.96 -4.54 -6.82
C PRO A 210 9.79 -5.59 -7.94
N ASN A 211 10.80 -6.42 -8.20
CA ASN A 211 10.71 -7.53 -9.16
C ASN A 211 9.97 -8.76 -8.62
N ASN A 212 9.68 -8.78 -7.31
CA ASN A 212 8.93 -9.84 -6.66
C ASN A 212 7.50 -9.36 -6.37
N LEU A 213 6.53 -10.19 -6.74
CA LEU A 213 5.13 -9.99 -6.35
C LEU A 213 5.01 -10.17 -4.83
N CYS A 214 4.38 -9.21 -4.17
CA CYS A 214 4.20 -9.19 -2.73
C CYS A 214 2.99 -10.05 -2.35
N PRO A 215 3.17 -11.19 -1.67
CA PRO A 215 2.04 -12.02 -1.29
C PRO A 215 1.11 -11.26 -0.33
N GLN A 216 -0.07 -11.80 -0.07
CA GLN A 216 -0.86 -11.35 1.07
C GLN A 216 -0.08 -11.64 2.35
N LEU A 217 0.37 -10.58 3.02
CA LEU A 217 1.03 -10.67 4.31
C LEU A 217 0.00 -10.66 5.43
N PHE A 218 0.22 -11.49 6.43
CA PHE A 218 -0.56 -11.48 7.67
C PHE A 218 -0.25 -10.22 8.49
N ASN A 219 -1.29 -9.64 9.11
CA ASN A 219 -1.13 -8.59 10.11
C ASN A 219 -1.11 -9.20 11.51
N ILE A 220 -0.09 -8.84 12.31
CA ILE A 220 -0.11 -9.09 13.76
C ILE A 220 -1.17 -8.17 14.37
N GLY A 221 -2.42 -8.61 14.38
CA GLY A 221 -3.56 -7.85 14.88
C GLY A 221 -4.91 -8.24 14.27
N SER A 222 -4.92 -8.92 13.11
CA SER A 222 -6.15 -9.41 12.46
C SER A 222 -6.74 -10.66 13.14
N GLY A 223 -6.61 -10.77 14.46
CA GLY A 223 -7.02 -11.93 15.26
C GLY A 223 -7.00 -11.72 16.78
N LEU A 224 -6.89 -10.46 17.24
CA LEU A 224 -7.01 -10.13 18.67
C LEU A 224 -8.29 -9.32 18.89
N GLY A 225 -9.44 -10.00 18.79
CA GLY A 225 -10.74 -9.45 19.18
C GLY A 225 -11.78 -9.44 18.06
N SER A 226 -12.26 -10.62 17.68
CA SER A 226 -13.66 -10.83 17.27
C SER A 226 -14.31 -11.74 18.30
#